data_AF-A0A895AEF0-F1
#
_entry.id   AF-A0A895AEF0-F1
#
_cell.length_a   1.000
_cell.length_b   1.000
_cell.length_c   1.000
_cell.angle_alpha   90.00
_cell.angle_beta   90.00
_cell.angle_gamma   90.00
#
_symmetry.space_group_name_H-M   'P 1'
#
loop_
_entity.id
_entity.type
_entity.pdbx_description
1 polymer ?
#
loop_
_entity_poly.entity_id
_entity_poly.type
_entity_poly.pdbx_seq_one_letter_code
_entity_poly.pdbx_strand_id
1 'polypeptide(L)'
;MAAIGAFGVLEVVGLIVAVLGLFPVVSQYKESTKLFTVGYLLLVVGMVATNLEAVVLPVVLNATEHVVGIGLAGVTFLFAAYQRRQGMTATEDTA
;
A
#
# COMPACT_ATOMS: atom_id res chain seq x y z
N MET A 1 2.51 10.79 -22.39
CA MET A 1 2.75 9.84 -21.27
C MET A 1 2.86 8.45 -21.86
N ALA A 2 3.85 7.64 -21.48
CA ALA A 2 4.02 6.30 -22.06
C ALA A 2 2.96 5.33 -21.51
N ALA A 3 2.37 4.52 -22.39
CA ALA A 3 1.32 3.55 -22.08
C ALA A 3 1.64 2.19 -22.72
N ILE A 4 1.18 1.10 -22.09
CA ILE A 4 1.27 -0.26 -22.62
C ILE A 4 -0.16 -0.76 -22.78
N GLY A 5 -0.74 -0.59 -23.97
CA GLY A 5 -2.15 -0.91 -24.21
C GLY A 5 -3.10 -0.01 -23.40
N ALA A 6 -4.02 -0.60 -22.64
CA ALA A 6 -4.97 0.12 -21.79
C ALA A 6 -4.37 0.63 -20.47
N PHE A 7 -3.13 0.23 -20.15
CA PHE A 7 -2.51 0.54 -18.86
C PHE A 7 -1.45 1.65 -18.98
N GLY A 8 -1.38 2.52 -17.97
CA GLY A 8 -0.26 3.43 -17.80
C GLY A 8 1.00 2.69 -17.38
N VAL A 9 2.17 3.08 -17.89
CA VAL A 9 3.46 2.45 -17.51
C VAL A 9 3.66 2.47 -15.99
N LEU A 10 3.27 3.56 -15.32
CA LEU A 10 3.41 3.70 -13.87
C LEU A 10 2.53 2.71 -13.09
N GLU A 11 1.33 2.44 -13.57
CA GLU A 11 0.36 1.54 -12.92
C GLU A 11 0.85 0.09 -12.96
N VAL A 12 1.37 -0.32 -14.13
CA VAL A 12 1.94 -1.65 -14.34
C VAL A 12 3.20 -1.83 -13.52
N VAL A 13 4.14 -0.89 -13.60
CA VAL A 13 5.40 -0.95 -12.83
C VAL A 13 5.10 -0.94 -11.33
N GLY A 14 4.19 -0.07 -10.89
CA GLY A 14 3.77 0.01 -9.49
C GLY A 14 3.16 -1.31 -8.99
N LEU A 15 2.30 -1.95 -9.79
CA LEU A 15 1.72 -3.24 -9.45
C LEU A 15 2.78 -4.34 -9.32
N ILE A 16 3.71 -4.42 -10.27
CA ILE A 16 4.83 -5.38 -10.22
C ILE A 16 5.65 -5.17 -8.95
N VAL A 17 6.04 -3.93 -8.67
CA VAL A 17 6.84 -3.60 -7.47
C VAL A 17 6.08 -3.93 -6.18
N ALA A 18 4.78 -3.63 -6.12
CA ALA A 18 3.93 -3.95 -4.97
C ALA A 18 3.83 -5.46 -4.73
N VAL A 19 3.67 -6.25 -5.79
CA VAL A 19 3.59 -7.72 -5.68
C VAL A 19 4.95 -8.31 -5.28
N LEU A 20 6.05 -7.86 -5.89
CA LEU A 20 7.39 -8.34 -5.55
C LEU A 20 7.78 -7.99 -4.12
N GLY A 21 7.44 -6.79 -3.65
CA GLY A 21 7.70 -6.37 -2.27
C GLY A 21 6.78 -7.03 -1.24
N LEU A 22 5.72 -7.73 -1.65
CA LEU A 22 4.91 -8.52 -0.72
C LEU A 22 5.73 -9.67 -0.11
N PHE A 23 6.64 -10.27 -0.88
CA PHE A 23 7.49 -11.36 -0.43
C PHE A 23 8.31 -11.01 0.83
N PRO A 24 9.14 -9.95 0.85
CA PRO A 24 9.87 -9.58 2.06
C PRO A 24 8.96 -9.14 3.20
N VAL A 25 7.82 -8.50 2.92
CA VAL A 25 6.88 -8.05 3.97
C VAL A 25 6.24 -9.22 4.71
N VAL A 26 5.80 -10.25 3.97
CA VAL A 26 5.24 -11.47 4.56
C VAL A 26 6.34 -12.29 5.23
N SER A 27 7.52 -12.38 4.62
CA SER A 27 8.66 -13.14 5.18
C SER A 27 9.16 -12.56 6.51
N GLN A 28 9.01 -11.26 6.73
CA GLN A 28 9.44 -10.55 7.94
C GLN A 28 8.27 -10.19 8.87
N TYR A 29 7.13 -10.88 8.74
CA TYR A 29 5.96 -10.65 9.58
C TYR A 29 6.27 -10.94 11.06
N LYS A 30 5.98 -9.97 11.93
CA LYS A 30 6.05 -10.08 13.39
C LYS A 30 4.80 -9.42 13.98
N GLU A 31 4.42 -9.79 15.20
CA GLU A 31 3.30 -9.12 15.87
C GLU A 31 3.50 -7.60 15.98
N SER A 32 4.73 -7.16 16.24
CA SER A 32 5.08 -5.74 16.33
C SER A 32 5.01 -4.98 15.00
N THR A 33 4.98 -5.68 13.86
CA THR A 33 4.90 -5.09 12.51
C THR A 33 3.56 -5.36 11.82
N LYS A 34 2.59 -5.93 12.52
CA LYS A 34 1.29 -6.34 11.96
C LYS A 34 0.57 -5.21 11.21
N LEU A 35 0.54 -4.00 11.76
CA LEU A 35 -0.10 -2.84 11.12
C LEU A 35 0.61 -2.43 9.83
N PHE A 36 1.95 -2.57 9.78
CA PHE A 36 2.72 -2.32 8.57
C PHE A 36 2.40 -3.34 7.48
N THR A 37 2.30 -4.62 7.84
CA THR A 37 1.88 -5.69 6.92
C THR A 37 0.47 -5.45 6.40
N VAL A 38 -0.48 -5.04 7.25
CA VAL A 38 -1.85 -4.70 6.84
C VAL A 38 -1.86 -3.54 5.86
N GLY A 39 -1.10 -2.47 6.15
CA GLY A 39 -0.95 -1.34 5.22
C GLY A 39 -0.40 -1.76 3.86
N TYR A 40 0.57 -2.68 3.85
CA TYR A 40 1.15 -3.20 2.62
C TYR A 40 0.17 -4.08 1.83
N LEU A 41 -0.60 -4.92 2.50
CA LEU A 41 -1.64 -5.72 1.86
C LEU A 41 -2.73 -4.83 1.23
N LEU A 42 -3.14 -3.77 1.94
CA LEU A 42 -4.08 -2.77 1.40
C LEU A 42 -3.50 -2.09 0.16
N LEU A 43 -2.20 -1.77 0.16
CA LEU A 43 -1.52 -1.21 -1.00
C LEU A 43 -1.57 -2.17 -2.19
N VAL A 44 -1.22 -3.45 -2.00
CA VAL A 44 -1.25 -4.46 -3.06
C VAL A 44 -2.66 -4.62 -3.63
N VAL A 45 -3.68 -4.72 -2.76
CA VAL A 45 -5.08 -4.81 -3.18
C VAL A 45 -5.50 -3.56 -3.95
N GLY A 46 -5.14 -2.37 -3.48
CA GLY A 46 -5.40 -1.11 -4.16
C GLY A 46 -4.77 -1.07 -5.56
N MET A 47 -3.50 -1.46 -5.68
CA MET A 47 -2.81 -1.51 -6.97
C MET A 47 -3.46 -2.51 -7.94
N VAL A 48 -3.91 -3.67 -7.46
CA VAL A 48 -4.63 -4.64 -8.29
C VAL A 48 -5.98 -4.08 -8.74
N ALA A 49 -6.74 -3.47 -7.83
CA ALA A 49 -8.05 -2.89 -8.12
C ALA A 49 -7.94 -1.78 -9.17
N THR A 50 -7.03 -0.82 -8.98
CA THR A 50 -6.78 0.28 -9.93
C THR A 50 -6.38 -0.22 -11.32
N ASN A 51 -5.50 -1.22 -11.41
CA ASN A 51 -5.12 -1.78 -12.71
C ASN A 51 -6.31 -2.51 -13.36
N LEU A 52 -7.13 -3.23 -12.59
CA LEU A 52 -8.31 -3.91 -13.13
C LEU A 52 -9.38 -2.91 -13.62
N GLU A 53 -9.57 -1.81 -12.89
CA GLU A 53 -10.51 -0.75 -13.24
C GLU A 53 -10.14 -0.05 -14.56
N ALA A 54 -8.84 0.12 -14.83
CA ALA A 54 -8.33 0.68 -16.08
C ALA A 54 -8.82 -0.09 -17.33
N VAL A 55 -9.21 -1.37 -17.16
CA VAL A 55 -9.76 -2.21 -18.23
C VAL A 55 -11.30 -2.15 -18.31
N VAL A 56 -11.98 -1.87 -17.19
CA VAL A 56 -13.44 -2.03 -17.07
C VAL A 56 -14.19 -0.68 -17.15
N LEU A 57 -13.79 0.35 -16.39
CA LEU A 57 -14.47 1.65 -16.29
C LEU A 57 -13.51 2.85 -16.03
N PRO A 58 -12.53 3.11 -16.93
CA PRO A 58 -11.32 3.91 -16.67
C PRO A 58 -11.52 5.40 -16.26
N VAL A 59 -12.73 5.94 -16.31
CA VAL A 59 -12.99 7.39 -16.14
C VAL A 59 -13.80 7.72 -14.88
N VAL A 60 -14.67 6.82 -14.42
CA VAL A 60 -15.66 7.16 -13.38
C VAL A 60 -15.18 6.77 -11.98
N LEU A 61 -14.38 5.71 -11.83
CA LEU A 61 -13.93 5.20 -10.54
C LEU A 61 -12.46 5.54 -10.23
N ASN A 62 -11.66 5.87 -11.25
CA ASN A 62 -10.20 6.05 -11.18
C ASN A 62 -9.72 6.94 -10.01
N ALA A 63 -10.34 8.10 -9.79
CA ALA A 63 -9.95 9.00 -8.71
C ALA A 63 -10.41 8.51 -7.31
N THR A 64 -11.63 7.97 -7.23
CA THR A 64 -12.19 7.47 -5.98
C THR A 64 -11.47 6.21 -5.52
N GLU A 65 -11.13 5.30 -6.44
CA GLU A 65 -10.39 4.08 -6.11
C GLU A 65 -8.93 4.36 -5.75
N HIS A 66 -8.26 5.30 -6.43
CA HIS A 66 -6.91 5.72 -6.01
C HIS A 66 -6.91 6.28 -4.59
N VAL A 67 -7.85 7.18 -4.29
CA VAL A 67 -7.93 7.83 -2.97
C VAL A 67 -8.32 6.82 -1.89
N VAL A 68 -9.24 5.91 -2.18
CA VAL A 68 -9.67 4.92 -1.18
C VAL A 68 -8.64 3.80 -1.03
N GLY A 69 -8.22 3.14 -2.11
CA GLY A 69 -7.28 2.01 -2.03
C GLY A 69 -5.90 2.41 -1.55
N ILE A 70 -5.24 3.33 -2.28
CA ILE A 70 -3.87 3.76 -1.96
C ILE A 70 -3.88 4.72 -0.77
N GLY A 71 -4.88 5.59 -0.66
CA GLY A 71 -4.98 6.51 0.48
C GLY A 71 -5.22 5.79 1.80
N LEU A 72 -6.07 4.76 1.87
CA LEU A 72 -6.23 3.95 3.09
C LEU A 72 -4.94 3.23 3.46
N ALA A 73 -4.21 2.69 2.48
CA ALA A 73 -2.88 2.12 2.72
C ALA A 73 -1.94 3.15 3.36
N GLY A 74 -1.89 4.38 2.82
CA GLY A 74 -1.11 5.49 3.36
C GLY A 74 -1.48 5.86 4.80
N VAL A 75 -2.78 5.96 5.11
CA VAL A 75 -3.27 6.21 6.48
C VAL A 75 -2.85 5.08 7.42
N THR A 76 -2.92 3.83 6.96
CA THR A 76 -2.54 2.66 7.76
C THR A 76 -1.03 2.68 8.06
N PHE A 77 -0.20 3.03 7.08
CA PHE A 77 1.25 3.20 7.29
C PHE A 77 1.56 4.35 8.26
N LEU A 78 0.87 5.48 8.13
CA LEU A 78 1.03 6.62 9.04
C LEU A 78 0.71 6.21 10.48
N PHE A 79 -0.41 5.50 10.67
CA PHE A 79 -0.82 4.99 11.97
C PHE A 79 0.17 3.97 12.54
N ALA A 80 0.67 3.05 11.71
CA ALA A 80 1.69 2.07 12.10
C ALA A 80 2.98 2.76 12.55
N ALA A 81 3.43 3.78 11.82
CA ALA A 81 4.61 4.56 12.17
C ALA A 81 4.42 5.35 13.48
N TYR A 82 3.22 5.91 13.69
CA TYR A 82 2.89 6.64 14.91
C TYR A 82 2.90 5.72 16.15
N GLN A 83 2.31 4.54 16.08
CA GLN A 83 2.38 3.55 17.17
C GLN A 83 3.82 3.10 17.44
N ARG A 84 4.60 2.83 16.38
CA ARG A 84 6.01 2.45 16.51
C ARG A 84 6.79 3.52 17.28
N ARG A 85 6.56 4.80 16.98
CA ARG A 85 7.20 5.94 17.65
C ARG A 85 6.86 5.99 19.14
N GLN A 86 5.57 5.84 19.51
CA GLN A 86 5.16 5.86 20.91
C GLN A 86 5.81 4.75 21.75
N GLY A 87 5.92 3.54 21.18
CA GLY A 87 6.58 2.42 21.86
C GLY A 87 8.07 2.65 22.12
N MET A 88 8.75 3.44 21.28
CA MET A 88 10.16 3.78 21.47
C MET A 88 10.33 4.80 22.61
N THR A 89 9.51 5.88 22.61
CA THR A 89 9.59 6.93 23.64
C THR A 89 9.18 6.42 25.04
N ALA A 90 8.23 5.48 25.12
CA ALA A 90 7.84 4.89 26.40
C ALA A 90 8.92 3.98 27.02
N THR A 91 9.85 3.46 26.21
CA THR A 91 10.95 2.61 26.69
C THR A 91 12.11 3.47 27.22
N GLU A 92 12.33 4.67 26.67
CA GLU A 92 13.37 5.63 27.12
C GLU A 92 13.07 6.26 28.49
N ASP A 93 11.79 6.41 28.87
CA ASP A 93 11.39 7.07 30.13
C ASP A 93 11.50 6.14 31.37
N THR A 94 11.74 4.85 31.15
CA THR A 94 11.87 3.82 32.21
C THR A 94 13.28 3.24 32.37
N ALA A 95 14.26 3.75 31.63
CA ALA A 95 15.67 3.36 31.69
C ALA A 95 16.50 4.39 32.47
#